data_AF-A0A7J8BFH3-F1
#
_entry.id   AF-A0A7J8BFH3-F1
#
_cell.length_a   1.000
_cell.length_b   1.000
_cell.length_c   1.000
_cell.angle_alpha   90.00
_cell.angle_beta   90.00
_cell.angle_gamma   90.00
#
_symmetry.space_group_name_H-M   'P 1'
#
loop_
_entity.id
_entity.type
_entity.pdbx_description
1 polymer ?
#
loop_
_entity_poly.entity_id
_entity_poly.type
_entity_poly.pdbx_seq_one_letter_code
_entity_poly.pdbx_strand_id
1 'polypeptide(L)'
;MAQAIVDFRIHPAQTVQEVLELAKNIVADDRVQFHVLSAFDPLPISPSDDQALGYQLLRQTIQSIFPEVEVVPGICICNTDSRHYTNLTTGIYRFNPIYVQPQSFHGIHGINEKISVQAYETQVKFIFEFIQNADADLKPVPHKEEL
;
A
#
# COMPACT_ATOMS: atom_id res chain seq x y z
N MET A 1 37.99 6.92 4.29
CA MET A 1 36.94 6.33 3.44
C MET A 1 35.62 6.96 3.83
N ALA A 2 34.79 7.31 2.84
CA ALA A 2 33.42 7.76 3.07
C ALA A 2 32.47 6.71 2.48
N GLN A 3 31.37 6.46 3.18
CA GLN A 3 30.33 5.53 2.76
C GLN A 3 28.97 6.19 3.02
N ALA A 4 28.00 5.92 2.14
CA ALA A 4 26.61 6.28 2.33
C ALA A 4 25.73 5.06 2.01
N ILE A 5 24.56 5.01 2.65
CA ILE A 5 23.50 4.05 2.35
C ILE A 5 22.31 4.86 1.83
N VAL A 6 21.72 4.40 0.74
CA VAL A 6 20.54 5.01 0.12
C VAL A 6 19.44 3.97 0.05
N ASP A 7 18.24 4.32 0.52
CA ASP A 7 17.05 3.49 0.40
C ASP A 7 16.17 4.07 -0.71
N PHE A 8 15.88 3.26 -1.73
CA PHE A 8 15.03 3.65 -2.85
C PHE A 8 13.62 3.09 -2.66
N ARG A 9 12.61 3.93 -2.92
CA ARG A 9 11.24 3.49 -3.18
C ARG A 9 11.03 3.51 -4.69
N ILE A 10 10.81 2.35 -5.29
CA ILE A 10 10.76 2.16 -6.74
C ILE A 10 9.33 2.36 -7.23
N HIS A 11 9.15 3.16 -8.29
CA HIS A 11 7.84 3.38 -8.90
C HIS A 11 7.34 2.08 -9.57
N PRO A 12 6.04 1.74 -9.54
CA PRO A 12 5.50 0.51 -10.14
C PRO A 12 5.75 0.31 -11.63
N ALA A 13 6.14 1.37 -12.35
CA ALA A 13 6.50 1.33 -13.77
C ALA A 13 8.01 1.12 -14.01
N GLN A 14 8.78 0.85 -12.97
CA GLN A 14 10.23 0.63 -13.04
C GLN A 14 10.63 -0.67 -12.33
N THR A 15 11.82 -1.16 -12.65
CA THR A 15 12.47 -2.29 -12.00
C THR A 15 13.64 -1.83 -11.12
N VAL A 16 14.09 -2.72 -10.25
CA VAL A 16 15.34 -2.56 -9.49
C VAL A 16 16.50 -2.25 -10.43
N GLN A 17 16.58 -2.98 -11.55
CA GLN A 17 17.69 -2.84 -12.49
C GLN A 17 17.72 -1.44 -13.12
N GLU A 18 16.58 -0.94 -13.59
CA GLU A 18 16.48 0.40 -14.19
C GLU A 18 16.84 1.51 -13.19
N VAL A 19 16.44 1.37 -11.92
CA VAL A 19 16.81 2.35 -10.88
C VAL A 19 18.30 2.30 -10.57
N LEU A 20 18.89 1.10 -10.50
CA LEU A 20 20.34 0.95 -10.28
C LEU A 20 21.16 1.50 -11.45
N GLU A 21 20.72 1.28 -12.69
CA GLU A 21 21.34 1.85 -13.89
C GLU A 21 21.23 3.38 -13.89
N LEU A 22 20.04 3.91 -13.59
CA LEU A 22 19.84 5.36 -13.47
C LEU A 22 20.76 5.98 -12.40
N ALA A 23 20.86 5.37 -11.22
CA ALA A 23 21.73 5.85 -10.15
C ALA A 23 23.21 5.86 -10.57
N LYS A 24 23.69 4.79 -11.22
CA LYS A 24 25.06 4.71 -11.74
C LYS A 24 25.32 5.78 -12.81
N ASN A 25 24.37 5.99 -13.72
CA ASN A 25 24.47 6.99 -14.78
C ASN A 25 24.47 8.42 -14.22
N ILE A 26 23.72 8.70 -13.16
CA ILE A 26 23.72 10.01 -12.50
C ILE A 26 25.05 10.27 -11.79
N VAL A 27 25.61 9.26 -11.12
CA VAL A 27 26.89 9.41 -10.40
C VAL A 27 28.06 9.56 -11.37
N ALA A 28 28.08 8.80 -12.46
CA ALA A 28 29.06 8.90 -13.55
C ALA A 28 30.54 8.99 -13.08
N ASP A 29 30.90 8.25 -12.03
CA ASP A 29 32.26 8.19 -11.49
C ASP A 29 32.62 6.74 -11.12
N ASP A 30 33.52 6.14 -11.90
CA ASP A 30 33.95 4.73 -11.75
C ASP A 30 34.69 4.45 -10.43
N ARG A 31 35.11 5.50 -9.70
CA ARG A 31 35.70 5.34 -8.37
C ARG A 31 34.65 5.00 -7.31
N VAL A 32 33.37 5.28 -7.57
CA VAL A 32 32.26 4.99 -6.65
C VAL A 32 31.81 3.54 -6.82
N GLN A 33 31.85 2.78 -5.72
CA GLN A 33 31.44 1.37 -5.71
C GLN A 33 30.01 1.24 -5.19
N PHE A 34 29.17 0.51 -5.94
CA PHE A 34 27.77 0.26 -5.59
C PHE A 34 27.61 -1.16 -5.05
N HIS A 35 26.97 -1.29 -3.88
CA HIS A 35 26.66 -2.58 -3.28
C HIS A 35 25.16 -2.65 -2.98
N VAL A 36 24.45 -3.62 -3.56
CA VAL A 36 23.03 -3.85 -3.28
C VAL A 36 22.93 -4.69 -2.01
N LEU A 37 22.35 -4.11 -0.96
CA LEU A 37 22.15 -4.81 0.32
C LEU A 37 20.90 -5.69 0.31
N SER A 38 19.81 -5.17 -0.25
CA SER A 38 18.53 -5.87 -0.43
C SER A 38 17.73 -5.14 -1.51
N ALA A 39 17.00 -5.90 -2.33
CA ALA A 39 16.16 -5.34 -3.38
C ALA A 39 15.05 -6.32 -3.78
N PHE A 40 13.95 -5.77 -4.27
CA PHE A 40 12.86 -6.49 -4.90
C PHE A 40 12.14 -5.52 -5.85
N ASP A 41 11.61 -6.04 -6.96
CA ASP A 41 10.80 -5.23 -7.88
C ASP A 41 9.47 -4.81 -7.23
N PRO A 42 8.83 -3.73 -7.70
CA PRO A 42 7.55 -3.30 -7.18
C PRO A 42 6.52 -4.43 -7.16
N LEU A 43 5.68 -4.44 -6.12
CA LEU A 43 4.61 -5.43 -6.01
C LEU A 43 3.56 -5.24 -7.12
N PRO A 44 2.89 -6.32 -7.57
CA PRO A 44 1.80 -6.23 -8.53
C PRO A 44 0.72 -5.22 -8.10
N ILE A 45 0.10 -4.59 -9.09
CA ILE A 45 -1.03 -3.67 -8.87
C ILE A 45 -2.28 -4.50 -8.63
N SER A 46 -2.92 -4.31 -7.48
CA SER A 46 -4.19 -4.95 -7.15
C SER A 46 -5.32 -4.40 -8.05
N PRO A 47 -6.26 -5.25 -8.51
CA PRO A 47 -7.38 -4.81 -9.34
C PRO A 47 -8.29 -3.85 -8.55
N SER A 48 -9.04 -3.00 -9.25
CA SER A 48 -9.99 -2.06 -8.62
C SER A 48 -11.25 -1.84 -9.44
N ASP A 49 -11.51 -2.77 -10.37
CA ASP A 49 -12.74 -2.81 -11.15
C ASP A 49 -13.93 -3.36 -10.33
N ASP A 50 -15.10 -3.45 -10.97
CA ASP A 50 -16.34 -3.93 -10.35
C ASP A 50 -16.31 -5.42 -9.97
N GLN A 51 -15.37 -6.21 -10.53
CA GLN A 51 -15.20 -7.64 -10.20
C GLN A 51 -14.17 -7.85 -9.08
N ALA A 52 -13.40 -6.82 -8.72
CA ALA A 52 -12.42 -6.87 -7.65
C ALA A 52 -13.07 -6.91 -6.27
N LEU A 53 -13.47 -8.11 -5.81
CA LEU A 53 -14.19 -8.34 -4.55
C LEU A 53 -13.59 -7.56 -3.36
N GLY A 54 -12.28 -7.66 -3.14
CA GLY A 54 -11.62 -6.98 -2.01
C GLY A 54 -11.69 -5.44 -2.10
N TYR A 55 -11.63 -4.89 -3.32
CA TYR A 55 -11.78 -3.45 -3.53
C TYR A 55 -13.23 -3.01 -3.30
N GLN A 56 -14.21 -3.74 -3.85
CA GLN A 56 -15.63 -3.40 -3.69
C GLN A 56 -16.08 -3.52 -2.24
N LEU A 57 -15.58 -4.52 -1.50
CA LEU A 57 -15.84 -4.67 -0.07
C LEU A 57 -15.27 -3.51 0.76
N LEU A 58 -14.05 -3.06 0.45
CA LEU A 58 -13.47 -1.87 1.05
C LEU A 58 -14.32 -0.64 0.72
N ARG A 59 -14.66 -0.44 -0.55
CA ARG A 59 -15.46 0.70 -1.01
C ARG A 59 -16.81 0.77 -0.30
N GLN A 60 -17.54 -0.34 -0.24
CA GLN A 60 -18.82 -0.42 0.47
C GLN A 60 -18.69 -0.09 1.96
N THR A 61 -17.69 -0.68 2.63
CA THR A 61 -17.48 -0.45 4.08
C THR A 61 -17.04 0.99 4.37
N ILE A 62 -16.18 1.57 3.53
CA ILE A 62 -15.76 2.97 3.64
C ILE A 62 -16.98 3.90 3.50
N GLN A 63 -17.82 3.69 2.49
CA GLN A 63 -19.01 4.51 2.25
C GLN A 63 -20.07 4.39 3.36
N SER A 64 -20.17 3.23 4.02
CA SER A 64 -21.02 3.04 5.21
C SER A 64 -20.59 3.93 6.38
N ILE A 65 -19.28 4.02 6.62
CA ILE A 65 -18.72 4.71 7.79
C ILE A 65 -18.48 6.20 7.52
N PHE A 66 -18.12 6.54 6.28
CA PHE A 66 -17.79 7.88 5.81
C PHE A 66 -18.66 8.22 4.58
N PRO A 67 -19.95 8.48 4.74
CA PRO A 67 -20.89 8.67 3.62
C PRO A 67 -20.56 9.88 2.73
N GLU A 68 -19.72 10.81 3.20
CA GLU A 68 -19.31 12.01 2.50
C GLU A 68 -18.06 11.86 1.62
N VAL A 69 -17.39 10.69 1.63
CA VAL A 69 -16.13 10.49 0.90
C VAL A 69 -16.28 9.64 -0.35
N GLU A 70 -15.54 10.01 -1.39
CA GLU A 70 -15.34 9.18 -2.58
C GLU A 70 -14.15 8.23 -2.38
N VAL A 71 -14.26 7.02 -2.92
CA VAL A 71 -13.23 5.99 -2.79
C VAL A 71 -12.48 5.85 -4.11
N VAL A 72 -11.17 6.10 -4.09
CA VAL A 72 -10.29 5.96 -5.26
C VAL A 72 -9.05 5.14 -4.90
N PRO A 73 -8.53 4.31 -5.82
CA PRO A 73 -7.27 3.60 -5.59
C PRO A 73 -6.08 4.59 -5.54
N GLY A 74 -5.05 4.25 -4.77
CA GLY A 74 -3.86 5.07 -4.60
C GLY A 74 -2.59 4.25 -4.40
N ILE A 75 -1.44 4.88 -4.64
CA ILE A 75 -0.13 4.25 -4.44
C ILE A 75 0.27 4.39 -2.97
N CYS A 76 0.52 3.26 -2.31
CA CYS A 76 1.15 3.25 -1.01
C CYS A 76 2.67 3.35 -1.18
N ILE A 77 3.26 4.46 -0.72
CA ILE A 77 4.70 4.71 -0.76
C ILE A 77 5.47 4.01 0.38
N CYS A 78 4.74 3.49 1.36
CA CYS A 78 5.29 2.75 2.48
C CYS A 78 5.53 1.28 2.08
N ASN A 79 6.58 0.68 2.64
CA ASN A 79 6.77 -0.74 2.53
C ASN A 79 6.00 -1.44 3.67
N THR A 80 5.21 -2.44 3.33
CA THR A 80 4.39 -3.23 4.26
C THR A 80 4.70 -4.71 4.10
N ASP A 81 4.23 -5.55 5.01
CA ASP A 81 4.39 -7.01 4.91
C ASP A 81 3.64 -7.63 3.71
N SER A 82 2.86 -6.84 2.97
CA SER A 82 2.14 -7.24 1.74
C SER A 82 3.01 -8.02 0.74
N ARG A 83 4.34 -7.74 0.68
CA ARG A 83 5.28 -8.48 -0.18
C ARG A 83 5.34 -9.99 0.11
N HIS A 84 5.03 -10.40 1.34
CA HIS A 84 5.07 -11.80 1.77
C HIS A 84 3.79 -12.58 1.43
N TYR A 85 2.75 -11.90 0.94
CA TYR A 85 1.43 -12.48 0.68
C TYR A 85 1.05 -12.48 -0.81
N THR A 86 1.97 -12.08 -1.69
CA THR A 86 1.75 -11.98 -3.15
C THR A 86 1.40 -13.32 -3.80
N ASN A 87 1.76 -14.44 -3.18
CA ASN A 87 1.42 -15.79 -3.62
C ASN A 87 0.04 -16.27 -3.16
N LEU A 88 -0.66 -15.52 -2.30
CA LEU A 88 -1.96 -15.92 -1.76
C LEU A 88 -3.13 -15.44 -2.63
N THR A 89 -3.00 -14.25 -3.23
CA THR A 89 -4.07 -13.61 -4.02
C THR A 89 -3.51 -12.47 -4.87
N THR A 90 -4.21 -12.15 -5.96
CA THR A 90 -3.94 -10.98 -6.80
C THR A 90 -4.50 -9.67 -6.20
N GLY A 91 -5.43 -9.77 -5.24
CA GLY A 91 -6.07 -8.61 -4.61
C GLY A 91 -5.52 -8.31 -3.22
N ILE A 92 -4.44 -7.52 -3.13
CA ILE A 92 -3.83 -7.11 -1.86
C ILE A 92 -4.00 -5.60 -1.65
N TYR A 93 -4.84 -5.22 -0.69
CA TYR A 93 -5.19 -3.82 -0.44
C TYR A 93 -4.60 -3.35 0.89
N ARG A 94 -4.11 -2.11 0.90
CA ARG A 94 -3.51 -1.45 2.06
C ARG A 94 -4.40 -0.27 2.42
N PHE A 95 -5.08 -0.37 3.55
CA PHE A 95 -6.02 0.65 4.00
C PHE A 95 -6.00 0.76 5.51
N ASN A 96 -6.12 2.00 6.01
CA ASN A 96 -6.29 2.28 7.43
C ASN A 96 -7.36 3.39 7.57
N PRO A 97 -8.47 3.15 8.29
CA PRO A 97 -9.60 4.08 8.42
C PRO A 97 -9.31 5.22 9.44
N ILE A 98 -8.12 5.81 9.36
CA ILE A 98 -7.75 7.00 10.14
C ILE A 98 -7.73 8.20 9.21
N TYR A 99 -8.41 9.25 9.63
CA TYR A 99 -8.28 10.55 8.99
C TYR A 99 -6.94 11.19 9.39
N VAL A 100 -5.96 11.16 8.47
CA VAL A 100 -4.65 11.78 8.67
C VAL A 100 -4.62 13.14 7.99
N GLN A 101 -4.57 14.21 8.79
CA GLN A 101 -4.33 15.55 8.27
C GLN A 101 -2.87 15.69 7.81
N PRO A 102 -2.57 16.53 6.79
CA PRO A 102 -1.20 16.75 6.33
C PRO A 102 -0.20 17.04 7.46
N GLN A 103 -0.61 17.79 8.47
CA GLN A 103 0.23 18.15 9.63
C GLN A 103 0.51 16.95 10.55
N SER A 104 -0.38 15.94 10.57
CA SER A 104 -0.26 14.76 11.43
C SER A 104 0.71 13.70 10.90
N PHE A 105 1.10 13.76 9.62
CA PHE A 105 2.04 12.79 9.04
C PHE A 105 3.39 12.73 9.77
N HIS A 106 3.87 13.86 10.29
CA HIS A 106 5.11 13.93 11.07
C HIS A 106 5.10 13.09 12.36
N GLY A 107 3.90 12.71 12.83
CA GLY A 107 3.74 11.88 14.01
C GLY A 107 4.07 10.40 13.77
N ILE A 108 3.95 9.92 12.53
CA ILE A 108 4.23 8.52 12.18
C ILE A 108 5.73 8.29 12.29
N HIS A 109 6.16 7.39 13.18
CA HIS A 109 7.57 7.20 13.56
C HIS A 109 8.22 8.44 14.19
N GLY A 110 7.41 9.39 14.65
CA GLY A 110 7.84 10.65 15.28
C GLY A 110 7.85 10.58 16.80
N ILE A 111 8.27 11.69 17.42
CA ILE A 111 8.22 11.83 18.89
C ILE A 111 6.76 11.95 19.33
N ASN A 112 6.37 11.19 20.36
CA ASN A 112 5.02 11.18 20.92
C ASN A 112 3.93 10.84 19.87
N GLU A 113 4.19 9.83 19.03
CA GLU A 113 3.22 9.26 18.10
C GLU A 113 1.91 8.94 18.84
N LYS A 114 0.80 9.44 18.29
CA LYS A 114 -0.53 9.33 18.91
C LYS A 114 -1.64 9.49 17.88
N ILE A 115 -2.79 8.93 18.22
CA ILE A 115 -4.07 9.15 17.53
C ILE A 115 -5.12 9.60 18.56
N SER A 116 -6.22 10.19 18.09
CA SER A 116 -7.34 10.50 18.98
C SER A 116 -8.08 9.22 19.38
N VAL A 117 -8.74 9.23 20.55
CA VAL A 117 -9.62 8.13 20.98
C VAL A 117 -10.70 7.87 19.94
N GLN A 118 -11.27 8.92 19.36
CA GLN A 118 -12.27 8.80 18.29
C GLN A 118 -11.72 8.10 17.03
N ALA A 119 -10.47 8.37 16.62
CA ALA A 119 -9.86 7.69 15.49
C ALA A 119 -9.60 6.21 15.77
N TYR A 120 -9.30 5.87 17.02
CA TYR A 120 -9.19 4.48 17.47
C TYR A 120 -10.56 3.77 17.45
N GLU A 121 -11.60 4.39 18.01
CA GLU A 121 -12.97 3.85 17.98
C GLU A 121 -13.47 3.64 16.54
N THR A 122 -13.16 4.58 15.64
CA THR A 122 -13.49 4.49 14.22
C THR A 122 -12.78 3.32 13.54
N GLN A 123 -11.51 3.07 13.87
CA GLN A 123 -10.79 1.87 13.39
C GLN A 123 -11.45 0.57 13.84
N VAL A 124 -11.81 0.48 15.12
CA VAL A 124 -12.47 -0.72 15.67
C VAL A 124 -13.80 -0.95 14.95
N LYS A 125 -14.62 0.10 14.80
CA LYS A 125 -15.89 0.04 14.07
C LYS A 125 -15.68 -0.41 12.62
N PHE A 126 -14.70 0.15 11.92
CA PHE A 126 -14.41 -0.22 10.54
C PHE A 126 -14.01 -1.68 10.38
N ILE A 127 -13.08 -2.19 11.20
CA ILE A 127 -12.66 -3.58 11.12
C ILE A 127 -13.84 -4.52 11.42
N PHE A 128 -14.69 -4.17 12.39
CA PHE A 128 -15.91 -4.94 12.68
C PHE A 128 -16.85 -4.98 11.48
N GLU A 129 -17.24 -3.82 10.93
CA GLU A 129 -18.13 -3.76 9.77
C GLU A 129 -17.53 -4.42 8.52
N PHE A 130 -16.22 -4.28 8.30
CA PHE A 130 -15.53 -4.91 7.18
C PHE A 130 -15.62 -6.44 7.26
N ILE A 131 -15.38 -7.02 8.44
CA ILE A 131 -15.51 -8.47 8.66
C ILE A 131 -16.95 -8.93 8.49
N GLN A 132 -17.93 -8.18 9.02
CA GLN A 132 -19.35 -8.51 8.85
C GLN A 132 -19.78 -8.47 7.38
N ASN A 133 -19.35 -7.45 6.63
CA ASN A 133 -19.65 -7.33 5.20
C ASN A 133 -18.95 -8.41 4.37
N ALA A 134 -17.77 -8.88 4.80
CA ALA A 134 -17.06 -9.97 4.15
C ALA A 134 -17.74 -11.33 4.32
N ASP A 135 -18.39 -11.53 5.46
CA ASP A 135 -19.08 -12.78 5.84
C ASP A 135 -20.53 -12.82 5.34
N ALA A 136 -21.14 -11.66 5.08
CA ALA A 136 -22.45 -11.58 4.44
C ALA A 136 -22.38 -12.23 3.05
N ASP A 137 -23.26 -13.20 2.76
CA ASP A 137 -23.36 -13.99 1.52
C ASP A 137 -23.37 -13.14 0.23
N LEU A 138 -22.22 -12.63 -0.17
CA LEU A 138 -21.95 -12.08 -1.50
C LEU A 138 -21.56 -13.27 -2.37
N LYS A 139 -22.51 -13.84 -3.10
CA LYS A 139 -22.17 -14.80 -4.17
C LYS A 139 -21.15 -14.14 -5.09
N PRO A 140 -19.90 -14.64 -5.17
CA PRO A 140 -18.91 -14.06 -6.07
C PRO A 140 -19.38 -14.27 -7.50
N VAL A 141 -19.43 -13.21 -8.30
CA VAL A 141 -19.50 -13.35 -9.75
C VAL A 141 -18.11 -13.81 -10.19
N PRO A 142 -17.97 -14.93 -10.94
CA PRO A 142 -16.65 -15.40 -11.37
C PRO A 142 -15.92 -14.34 -12.18
N HIS A 143 -14.66 -14.07 -11.83
CA HIS A 143 -13.77 -13.24 -12.62
C HIS A 143 -13.54 -13.91 -13.98
N LYS A 144 -13.97 -13.28 -15.07
CA LYS A 144 -13.83 -13.81 -16.44
C LYS A 144 -12.42 -13.58 -16.97
N GLU A 145 -11.40 -14.23 -16.41
CA GLU A 145 -10.13 -14.46 -17.12
C GLU A 145 -9.49 -15.77 -16.63
N GLU A 146 -10.02 -16.89 -17.11
CA GLU A 146 -9.28 -18.15 -17.30
C GLU A 146 -9.46 -18.57 -18.77
N LEU A 147 -8.59 -18.06 -19.64
CA LEU A 147 -8.25 -18.64 -20.94
C LEU A 147 -6.77 -18.40 -21.22
#